data_AF-A0A964XDA1-F1
#
_entry.id   AF-A0A964XDA1-F1
#
_cell.length_a   1.000
_cell.length_b   1.000
_cell.length_c   1.000
_cell.angle_alpha   90.00
_cell.angle_beta   90.00
_cell.angle_gamma   90.00
#
_symmetry.space_group_name_H-M   'P 1'
#
loop_
_entity.id
_entity.type
_entity.pdbx_description
1 polymer ?
#
loop_
_entity_poly.entity_id
_entity_poly.type
_entity_poly.pdbx_seq_one_letter_code
_entity_poly.pdbx_strand_id
1 'polypeptide(L)' 'MSEAVSFTPDEVGARAVMTTMERLGAGDDRFAPAETLKRLAADSGRFTEVPAGG' A
#
# COMPACT_ATOMS: atom_id res chain seq x y z
N MET A 1 -24.26 -12.26 13.31
CA MET A 1 -23.51 -12.31 12.05
C MET A 1 -22.44 -11.24 12.15
N SER A 2 -21.18 -11.61 12.37
CA SER A 2 -20.09 -10.64 12.38
C SER A 2 -19.82 -10.23 10.95
N GLU A 3 -20.00 -8.95 10.63
CA GLU A 3 -19.50 -8.36 9.39
C GLU A 3 -17.99 -8.63 9.31
N ALA A 4 -17.57 -9.35 8.29
CA ALA A 4 -16.16 -9.36 7.92
C ALA A 4 -15.86 -7.95 7.42
N VAL A 5 -15.12 -7.15 8.21
CA VAL A 5 -14.55 -5.89 7.73
C VAL A 5 -13.58 -6.26 6.61
N SER A 6 -14.04 -6.12 5.38
CA SER A 6 -13.23 -6.30 4.18
C SER A 6 -12.36 -5.07 4.06
N PHE A 7 -11.10 -5.13 4.48
CA PHE A 7 -10.14 -4.06 4.24
C PHE A 7 -9.66 -4.16 2.80
N THR A 8 -10.34 -3.50 1.87
CA THR A 8 -9.78 -3.38 0.51
C THR A 8 -8.58 -2.43 0.55
N PRO A 9 -7.51 -2.68 -0.24
CA PRO A 9 -6.37 -1.76 -0.33
C PRO A 9 -6.77 -0.32 -0.70
N ASP A 10 -7.91 -0.17 -1.36
CA ASP A 10 -8.54 1.11 -1.71
C ASP A 10 -9.04 1.88 -0.47
N GLU A 11 -9.59 1.19 0.53
CA GLU A 11 -10.04 1.81 1.80
C GLU A 11 -8.88 2.19 2.72
N VAL A 12 -7.76 1.47 2.63
CA VAL A 12 -6.52 1.79 3.37
C VAL A 12 -5.78 2.96 2.70
N GLY A 13 -5.77 2.99 1.35
CA GLY A 13 -5.11 4.01 0.55
C GLY A 13 -3.59 3.85 0.47
N ALA A 14 -3.02 4.15 -0.70
CA ALA A 14 -1.59 3.96 -0.99
C ALA A 14 -0.66 4.66 0.01
N ARG A 15 -1.06 5.83 0.51
CA ARG A 15 -0.28 6.58 1.51
C ARG A 15 -0.20 5.87 2.87
N ALA A 16 -1.25 5.21 3.32
CA ALA A 16 -1.22 4.51 4.61
C ALA A 16 -0.38 3.22 4.52
N VAL A 17 -0.44 2.52 3.39
CA VAL A 17 0.44 1.38 3.11
C VAL A 17 1.89 1.84 3.05
N MET A 18 2.19 2.91 2.33
CA MET A 18 3.53 3.51 2.25
C MET A 18 4.07 3.88 3.64
N THR A 19 3.27 4.57 4.45
CA THR A 19 3.66 4.96 5.83
C THR A 19 3.96 3.75 6.69
N THR A 20 3.19 2.66 6.53
CA THR A 20 3.45 1.40 7.25
C THR A 20 4.75 0.75 6.81
N MET A 21 5.01 0.70 5.49
CA MET A 21 6.24 0.12 4.95
C MET A 21 7.48 0.94 5.33
N GLU A 22 7.41 2.28 5.35
CA GLU A 22 8.52 3.12 5.82
C GLU A 22 8.87 2.85 7.29
N ARG A 23 7.84 2.68 8.14
CA ARG A 23 8.03 2.37 9.57
C ARG A 23 8.67 1.00 9.77
N LEU A 24 8.27 0.00 8.99
CA LEU A 24 8.84 -1.35 9.06
C LEU A 24 10.25 -1.39 8.43
N GLY A 25 10.42 -0.72 7.29
CA GLY A 25 11.67 -0.61 6.55
C GLY A 25 12.80 0.05 7.34
N ALA A 26 12.48 0.98 8.24
CA ALA A 26 13.47 1.58 9.14
C ALA A 26 14.16 0.56 10.07
N GLY A 27 13.55 -0.60 10.31
CA GLY A 27 14.12 -1.68 11.13
C GLY A 27 14.46 -2.96 10.36
N ASP A 28 13.98 -3.12 9.13
CA ASP A 28 14.18 -4.30 8.29
C ASP A 28 14.00 -3.96 6.81
N ASP A 29 15.11 -3.95 6.06
CA ASP A 29 15.17 -3.58 4.65
C ASP A 29 14.27 -4.44 3.74
N ARG A 30 13.82 -5.63 4.20
CA ARG A 30 12.87 -6.46 3.44
C ARG A 30 11.50 -5.80 3.28
N PHE A 31 11.19 -4.81 4.13
CA PHE A 31 9.97 -4.02 4.05
C PHE A 31 10.18 -2.67 3.35
N ALA A 32 11.32 -2.45 2.69
CA ALA A 32 11.53 -1.25 1.89
C ALA A 32 10.42 -1.11 0.84
N PRO A 33 9.74 0.04 0.77
CA PRO A 33 8.61 0.23 -0.14
C PRO A 33 9.08 0.18 -1.60
N ALA A 34 8.36 -0.58 -2.43
CA ALA A 34 8.62 -0.69 -3.86
C ALA A 34 8.37 0.65 -4.58
N GLU A 35 9.10 0.90 -5.67
CA GLU A 35 8.95 2.14 -6.46
C GLU A 35 7.53 2.38 -6.98
N THR A 36 6.81 1.31 -7.33
CA THR A 36 5.40 1.38 -7.75
C THR A 36 4.50 1.91 -6.63
N LEU A 37 4.74 1.49 -5.38
CA LEU A 37 3.97 1.97 -4.23
C LEU A 37 4.27 3.45 -3.93
N LYS A 38 5.54 3.86 -4.05
CA LYS A 38 5.95 5.27 -3.90
C LYS A 38 5.21 6.17 -4.89
N ARG A 39 5.17 5.77 -6.17
CA ARG A 39 4.43 6.50 -7.23
C ARG A 39 2.94 6.55 -6.93
N LEU A 40 2.36 5.41 -6.56
CA LEU A 40 0.93 5.34 -6.22
C LEU A 40 0.56 6.26 -5.05
N ALA A 41 1.40 6.32 -4.01
CA ALA A 41 1.20 7.20 -2.87
C ALA A 41 1.37 8.69 -3.22
N ALA A 42 2.20 9.03 -4.21
CA ALA A 42 2.40 10.39 -4.68
C ALA A 42 1.25 10.88 -5.57
N ASP A 43 0.77 10.04 -6.49
CA ASP A 43 -0.29 10.36 -7.43
C ASP A 43 -1.72 10.21 -6.85
N SER A 44 -1.84 9.83 -5.57
CA SER A 44 -3.11 9.43 -4.94
C SER A 44 -3.86 8.34 -5.72
N GLY A 45 -3.12 7.51 -6.45
CA GLY A 45 -3.71 6.49 -7.31
C GLY A 45 -4.27 5.32 -6.50
N ARG A 46 -5.21 4.59 -7.09
CA ARG A 46 -5.78 3.38 -6.49
C ARG A 46 -4.96 2.15 -6.85
N PHE A 47 -4.84 1.22 -5.90
CA PHE A 47 -4.18 -0.07 -6.16
C PHE A 47 -4.87 -0.85 -7.28
N THR A 48 -6.18 -0.63 -7.46
CA THR A 48 -6.99 -1.23 -8.52
C THR A 48 -6.71 -0.65 -9.91
N GLU A 49 -6.07 0.51 -10.00
CA GLU A 49 -5.69 1.17 -11.26
C GLU A 49 -4.25 0.89 -11.68
N VAL A 50 -3.45 0.28 -10.79
CA VAL A 50 -2.14 -0.24 -11.17
C VAL A 50 -2.39 -1.51 -11.97
N PRO A 51 -2.00 -1.58 -13.25
CA PRO A 51 -2.06 -2.84 -13.97
C PRO A 51 -1.23 -3.86 -13.21
N ALA A 52 -1.85 -4.96 -12.79
CA ALA A 52 -1.14 -6.05 -12.13
C ALA A 52 -0.02 -6.53 -13.08
N GLY A 53 1.23 -6.20 -12.75
CA GLY A 53 2.40 -6.67 -13.47
C GLY A 53 2.65 -8.13 -13.10
N GLY A 54 2.72 -9.00 -14.12
CA GLY A 54 3.17 -10.39 -14.00
C GLY A 54 4.68 -10.54 -13.91
#